data_AF-I4YKA0-F1
#
_entry.id   AF-I4YKA0-F1
#
_cell.length_a   1.000
_cell.length_b   1.000
_cell.length_c   1.000
_cell.angle_alpha   90.00
_cell.angle_beta   90.00
_cell.angle_gamma   90.00
#
_symmetry.space_group_name_H-M   'P 1'
#
loop_
_entity.id
_entity.type
_entity.pdbx_description
1 polymer ?
#
loop_
_entity_poly.entity_id
_entity_poly.type
_entity_poly.pdbx_seq_one_letter_code
_entity_poly.pdbx_strand_id
1 'polypeptide(L)' 'MFATVRHRTVRTKGALSPTTARLMVFKLIMAAAKTWRRLMGENQLPKVIAGVRFQDGSEVIPLPTNSAA' A
#
# COMPACT_ATOMS: atom_id res chain seq x y z
N MET A 1 6.01 -27.86 40.99
CA MET A 1 7.32 -27.82 40.30
C MET A 1 7.07 -27.34 38.89
N PHE A 2 7.72 -26.27 38.44
CA PHE A 2 7.57 -25.77 37.07
C PHE A 2 8.85 -26.03 36.28
N ALA A 3 8.71 -26.55 35.06
CA ALA A 3 9.82 -26.75 34.13
C ALA A 3 10.06 -25.47 33.31
N THR A 4 11.32 -25.11 33.08
CA THR A 4 11.68 -23.99 32.21
C THR A 4 11.49 -24.40 30.74
N VAL A 5 10.47 -23.85 30.09
CA VAL A 5 10.25 -24.05 28.65
C VAL A 5 11.29 -23.24 27.88
N ARG A 6 12.22 -23.92 27.20
CA ARG A 6 13.17 -23.28 26.28
C ARG A 6 12.45 -22.88 25.01
N HIS A 7 12.34 -21.58 24.75
CA HIS A 7 11.86 -21.05 23.47
C HIS A 7 12.84 -21.43 22.35
N ARG A 8 12.42 -22.31 21.43
CA ARG A 8 13.21 -22.70 20.26
C ARG A 8 12.76 -21.89 19.04
N THR A 9 13.41 -20.77 18.77
CA THR A 9 13.37 -20.14 17.44
C THR A 9 14.55 -20.63 16.63
N VAL A 10 14.47 -21.88 16.15
CA VAL A 10 15.36 -22.34 15.08
C VAL A 10 14.80 -21.74 13.79
N ARG A 11 15.60 -20.94 13.07
CA ARG A 11 15.19 -20.48 11.74
C ARG A 11 14.81 -21.70 10.90
N THR A 12 13.68 -21.63 10.22
CA THR A 12 13.29 -22.67 9.26
C THR A 12 14.39 -22.82 8.21
N LYS A 13 14.66 -24.06 7.79
CA LYS A 13 15.67 -24.32 6.76
C LYS A 13 15.33 -23.51 5.50
N GLY A 14 16.26 -22.67 5.04
CA GLY A 14 16.05 -21.79 3.88
C GLY A 14 15.45 -20.41 4.20
N ALA A 15 15.31 -20.02 5.47
CA ALA A 15 14.85 -18.68 5.84
C ALA A 15 15.82 -17.59 5.36
N LEU A 16 15.35 -16.71 4.48
CA LEU A 16 16.12 -15.56 3.98
C LEU A 16 16.50 -14.60 5.12
N SER A 17 17.62 -13.90 4.96
CA SER A 17 17.91 -12.73 5.78
C SER A 17 16.82 -11.66 5.55
N PRO A 18 16.50 -10.81 6.54
CA PRO A 18 15.52 -9.73 6.36
C PRO A 18 15.87 -8.81 5.17
N THR A 19 17.15 -8.57 4.93
CA THR A 19 17.63 -7.76 3.81
C THR A 19 17.35 -8.45 2.47
N THR A 20 17.68 -9.73 2.35
CA THR A 20 17.42 -10.51 1.13
C THR A 20 15.92 -10.62 0.87
N ALA A 21 15.11 -10.83 1.91
CA ALA A 21 13.66 -10.90 1.79
C ALA A 21 13.06 -9.59 1.26
N ARG A 22 13.49 -8.43 1.78
CA ARG A 22 13.05 -7.12 1.26
C ARG A 22 13.42 -6.91 -0.20
N LEU A 23 14.64 -7.28 -0.60
CA LEU A 23 15.06 -7.19 -2.00
C LEU A 23 14.24 -8.12 -2.91
N MET A 24 13.96 -9.34 -2.45
CA MET A 24 13.15 -10.31 -3.19
C MET A 24 11.71 -9.80 -3.39
N VAL A 25 11.09 -9.25 -2.32
CA VAL A 25 9.76 -8.63 -2.40
C VAL A 25 9.76 -7.44 -3.37
N PHE A 26 10.77 -6.56 -3.30
CA PHE A 26 10.88 -5.44 -4.22
C PHE A 26 10.99 -5.89 -5.67
N LYS A 27 11.84 -6.89 -5.97
CA LYS A 27 11.97 -7.44 -7.32
C LYS A 27 10.68 -8.12 -7.81
N LEU A 28 9.97 -8.82 -6.92
CA LEU A 28 8.69 -9.44 -7.24
C LEU A 28 7.62 -8.40 -7.60
N ILE A 29 7.52 -7.32 -6.81
CA ILE A 29 6.61 -6.20 -7.09
C ILE A 29 6.99 -5.53 -8.41
N MET A 30 8.27 -5.27 -8.67
CA MET A 30 8.70 -4.67 -9.95
C MET A 30 8.43 -5.57 -11.15
N ALA A 31 8.53 -6.89 -11.00
CA ALA A 31 8.15 -7.83 -12.05
C ALA A 31 6.63 -7.78 -12.32
N ALA A 32 5.82 -7.79 -11.26
CA ALA A 32 4.37 -7.68 -11.37
C ALA A 32 3.92 -6.32 -11.94
N ALA A 33 4.58 -5.23 -11.59
CA ALA A 33 4.24 -3.88 -12.06
C ALA A 33 4.28 -3.75 -13.59
N LYS A 34 5.04 -4.59 -14.29
CA LYS A 34 5.07 -4.63 -15.76
C LYS A 34 3.75 -5.05 -16.38
N THR A 35 2.91 -5.79 -15.66
CA THR A 35 1.60 -6.26 -16.17
C THR A 35 0.45 -5.31 -15.81
N TRP A 36 0.71 -4.25 -15.04
CA TRP A 36 -0.33 -3.31 -14.62
C TRP A 36 -0.66 -2.31 -15.73
N ARG A 37 -1.94 -1.97 -15.85
CA ARG A 37 -2.39 -0.94 -16.79
C ARG A 37 -1.92 0.42 -16.30
N ARG A 38 -1.32 1.22 -17.19
CA ARG A 38 -0.97 2.61 -16.92
C ARG A 38 -2.22 3.42 -16.58
N LEU A 39 -2.13 4.26 -15.56
CA LEU A 39 -3.22 5.15 -15.19
C LEU A 39 -3.34 6.25 -16.24
N MET A 40 -4.55 6.42 -16.77
CA MET A 40 -4.87 7.56 -17.63
C MET A 40 -5.27 8.73 -16.73
N GLY A 41 -4.79 9.94 -17.02
CA GLY A 41 -5.11 11.13 -16.23
C GLY A 41 -4.21 11.35 -15.00
N GLU A 42 -2.89 11.26 -15.19
CA GLU A 42 -1.88 11.48 -14.15
C GLU A 42 -2.04 12.82 -13.39
N ASN A 43 -2.65 13.82 -14.02
CA ASN A 43 -2.92 15.14 -13.43
C ASN A 43 -3.79 15.08 -12.15
N GLN A 44 -4.57 14.02 -11.95
CA GLN A 44 -5.39 13.86 -10.74
C GLN A 44 -4.66 13.10 -9.61
N LEU A 45 -3.52 12.46 -9.90
CA LEU A 45 -2.75 11.70 -8.90
C LEU A 45 -2.32 12.56 -7.71
N PRO A 46 -1.81 13.80 -7.87
CA PRO A 46 -1.46 14.63 -6.73
C PRO A 46 -2.64 14.90 -5.79
N LYS A 47 -3.85 15.05 -6.35
CA LYS A 47 -5.07 15.29 -5.56
C LYS A 47 -5.50 14.04 -4.78
N VAL A 48 -5.40 12.86 -5.40
CA VAL A 48 -5.66 11.58 -4.72
C VAL A 48 -4.67 11.38 -3.57
N ILE A 49 -3.38 11.67 -3.79
CA ILE A 49 -2.34 11.60 -2.74
C ILE A 49 -2.62 12.59 -1.61
N ALA A 50 -3.12 13.78 -1.92
CA ALA A 50 -3.54 14.79 -0.94
C ALA A 50 -4.84 14.42 -0.19
N GLY A 51 -5.50 13.31 -0.55
CA GLY A 51 -6.72 12.84 0.11
C GLY A 51 -8.00 13.53 -0.34
N VAL A 52 -7.99 14.21 -1.49
CA VAL A 52 -9.18 14.81 -2.10
C VAL A 52 -10.20 13.72 -2.41
N ARG A 53 -11.48 13.95 -2.07
CA ARG A 53 -12.56 13.00 -2.31
C ARG A 53 -13.03 13.10 -3.76
N PHE A 54 -13.05 11.96 -4.43
CA PHE A 54 -13.67 11.81 -5.74
C PHE A 54 -14.93 10.95 -5.60
N GLN A 55 -15.99 11.36 -6.27
CA GLN A 55 -17.22 10.58 -6.43
C GLN A 55 -17.40 10.29 -7.92
N ASP A 56 -17.48 9.00 -8.27
CA ASP A 56 -17.62 8.51 -9.64
C ASP A 56 -16.59 9.09 -10.64
N GLY A 57 -15.40 9.43 -10.15
CA GLY A 57 -14.30 10.00 -10.95
C GLY A 57 -14.28 11.53 -11.05
N SER A 58 -15.24 12.22 -10.44
CA SER A 58 -15.28 13.70 -10.34
C SER A 58 -14.90 14.16 -8.93
N GLU A 59 -14.16 15.27 -8.85
CA GLU A 59 -13.79 15.88 -7.58
C GLU A 59 -15.03 16.46 -6.88
N VAL A 60 -15.26 16.06 -5.63
CA VAL A 60 -16.37 16.59 -4.82
C VAL A 60 -15.95 17.95 -4.26
N ILE A 61 -16.38 19.01 -4.94
CA ILE A 61 -16.24 20.38 -4.43
C ILE A 61 -17.48 20.66 -3.57
N PRO A 62 -17.36 20.79 -2.24
CA PRO A 62 -18.50 21.21 -1.43
C PRO A 62 -18.87 22.64 -1.82
N LEU A 63 -20.00 22.78 -2.51
CA LEU A 63 -20.61 24.08 -2.76
C LEU A 63 -21.03 24.68 -1.41
N PRO A 64 -20.75 25.97 -1.15
CA PRO A 64 -21.33 26.65 0.01
C PRO A 64 -22.85 26.63 -0.15
N THR A 65 -23.54 25.92 0.74
CA THR A 65 -24.98 25.95 0.85
C THR A 65 -25.38 27.32 1.42
N ASN A 66 -25.47 28.34 0.55
CA ASN A 66 -26.20 29.56 0.87
C ASN A 66 -27.69 29.27 0.70
N SER A 67 -28.29 28.59 1.67
CA SER A 67 -29.74 28.53 1.79
C SER A 67 -30.23 29.92 2.21
N ALA A 68 -30.48 30.77 1.22
CA ALA A 68 -31.33 31.93 1.39
C ALA A 68 -32.76 31.43 1.57
N ALA A 69 -33.28 31.54 2.79
CA ALA A 69 -34.70 31.50 3.11
C ALA A 69 -35.11 32.88 3.61
#